data_AF-A0A932P480-F1
#
_entry.id   AF-A0A932P480-F1
#
_cell.length_a   1.000
_cell.length_b   1.000
_cell.length_c   1.000
_cell.angle_alpha   90.00
_cell.angle_beta   90.00
_cell.angle_gamma   90.00
#
_symmetry.space_group_name_H-M   'P 1'
#
loop_
_entity.id
_entity.type
_entity.pdbx_description
1 polymer ?
#
loop_
_entity_poly.entity_id
_entity_poly.type
_entity_poly.pdbx_seq_one_letter_code
_entity_poly.pdbx_strand_id
1 'polypeptide(L)'
;IRDVVEKKLAQMLARNPMRMDYYKKYKEIIADYNREKDRATVEATFAELVALAASLDAEQKRAAEEGLSEGELALFDLLLKENICKADRERLKQASRGLLSSLRDLLTPMPGWLQNATTQAEVKVFILDRLYDALPRPPFTDAETEDVSSRVYNYVWQRSASGLDLAAA
;
A
#
# COMPACT_ATOMS: atom_id res chain seq x y z
N ILE A 1 0.85 7.68 24.14
CA ILE A 1 1.79 7.26 23.06
C ILE A 1 1.29 5.99 22.37
N ARG A 2 1.02 4.89 23.08
CA ARG A 2 0.51 3.64 22.49
C ARG A 2 -0.71 3.85 21.59
N ASP A 3 -1.76 4.51 22.09
CA ASP A 3 -2.98 4.78 21.31
C ASP A 3 -2.72 5.64 20.06
N VAL A 4 -1.74 6.54 20.12
CA VAL A 4 -1.35 7.39 18.99
C VAL A 4 -0.67 6.55 17.92
N VAL A 5 0.27 5.68 18.31
CA VAL A 5 0.96 4.75 17.41
C VAL A 5 -0.04 3.76 16.78
N GLU A 6 -0.94 3.20 17.57
CA GLU A 6 -1.94 2.25 17.11
C GLU A 6 -2.94 2.89 16.13
N LYS A 7 -3.45 4.08 16.45
CA LYS A 7 -4.31 4.85 15.52
C LYS A 7 -3.58 5.17 14.22
N LYS A 8 -2.30 5.54 14.30
CA LYS A 8 -1.47 5.86 13.13
C LYS A 8 -1.25 4.62 12.25
N LEU A 9 -0.95 3.47 12.86
CA LEU A 9 -0.82 2.19 12.15
C LEU A 9 -2.12 1.80 11.44
N ALA A 10 -3.27 1.91 12.12
CA ALA A 10 -4.56 1.60 11.52
C ALA A 10 -4.83 2.47 10.27
N GLN A 11 -4.53 3.78 10.34
CA GLN A 11 -4.65 4.69 9.19
C GLN A 11 -3.69 4.30 8.05
N MET A 12 -2.44 3.97 8.39
CA MET A 12 -1.42 3.58 7.41
C MET A 12 -1.79 2.28 6.70
N LEU A 13 -2.29 1.27 7.43
CA LEU A 13 -2.72 -0.01 6.88
C LEU A 13 -3.97 0.11 6.02
N ALA A 14 -4.95 0.91 6.45
CA ALA A 14 -6.14 1.20 5.66
C ALA A 14 -5.76 1.80 4.29
N ARG A 15 -4.65 2.55 4.24
CA ARG A 15 -4.17 3.18 3.01
C ARG A 15 -3.29 2.24 2.17
N ASN A 16 -2.40 1.50 2.81
CA ASN A 16 -1.47 0.61 2.12
C ASN A 16 -1.25 -0.67 2.94
N PRO A 17 -1.81 -1.80 2.51
CA PRO A 17 -1.69 -3.06 3.24
C PRO A 17 -0.24 -3.59 3.30
N MET A 18 0.66 -3.13 2.41
CA MET A 18 2.09 -3.48 2.46
C MET A 18 2.78 -2.97 3.73
N ARG A 19 2.13 -2.09 4.50
CA ARG A 19 2.65 -1.57 5.78
C ARG A 19 2.44 -2.52 6.96
N MET A 20 2.02 -3.76 6.71
CA MET A 20 1.75 -4.78 7.74
C MET A 20 2.94 -5.04 8.66
N ASP A 21 4.17 -4.91 8.16
CA ASP A 21 5.36 -5.18 8.96
C ASP A 21 5.53 -4.19 10.13
N TYR A 22 5.08 -2.94 9.98
CA TYR A 22 5.05 -1.98 11.08
C TYR A 22 4.08 -2.42 12.19
N TYR A 23 2.96 -3.04 11.82
CA TYR A 23 1.98 -3.54 12.78
C TYR A 23 2.46 -4.81 13.49
N LYS A 24 3.14 -5.72 12.79
CA LYS A 24 3.81 -6.87 13.41
C LYS A 24 4.83 -6.41 14.45
N LYS A 25 5.69 -5.45 14.08
CA LYS A 25 6.67 -4.86 14.99
C LYS A 25 6.03 -4.20 16.22
N TYR A 26 4.91 -3.50 16.04
CA TYR A 26 4.14 -2.98 17.19
C TYR A 26 3.66 -4.10 18.10
N LYS A 27 3.09 -5.18 17.55
CA LYS A 27 2.61 -6.32 18.35
C LYS A 27 3.73 -7.00 19.13
N GLU A 28 4.91 -7.13 18.55
CA GLU A 28 6.11 -7.66 19.21
C GLU A 28 6.49 -6.80 20.42
N ILE A 29 6.65 -5.48 20.23
CA ILE A 29 6.97 -4.52 21.31
C ILE A 29 5.93 -4.60 22.44
N ILE A 30 4.63 -4.67 22.11
CA ILE A 30 3.56 -4.79 23.11
C ILE A 30 3.61 -6.14 23.83
N ALA A 31 3.91 -7.23 23.12
CA ALA A 31 4.02 -8.55 23.73
C ALA A 31 5.20 -8.61 24.72
N ASP A 32 6.34 -8.02 24.35
CA ASP A 32 7.52 -7.96 25.20
C ASP A 32 7.29 -7.07 26.43
N TYR A 33 6.63 -5.92 26.26
CA TYR A 33 6.18 -5.09 27.39
C TYR A 33 5.26 -5.84 28.35
N ASN A 34 4.33 -6.66 27.84
CA ASN A 34 3.38 -7.40 28.68
C ASN A 34 4.00 -8.60 29.41
N ARG A 35 5.16 -9.11 28.97
CA ARG A 35 5.85 -10.25 29.60
C ARG A 35 6.68 -9.86 30.82
N GLU A 36 7.22 -8.65 30.87
CA GLU A 36 8.20 -8.24 31.87
C GLU A 36 7.69 -7.17 32.86
N LYS A 37 8.09 -7.28 34.14
CA LYS A 37 7.78 -6.30 35.21
C LYS A 37 8.99 -5.49 35.69
N ASP A 38 10.18 -5.70 35.11
CA ASP A 38 11.40 -4.98 35.49
C ASP A 38 11.48 -3.59 34.81
N ARG A 39 11.92 -2.60 35.58
CA ARG A 39 12.00 -1.18 35.19
C ARG A 39 12.98 -0.96 34.03
N ALA A 40 14.07 -1.72 33.96
CA ALA A 40 15.04 -1.63 32.87
C ALA A 40 14.45 -2.08 31.52
N THR A 41 13.58 -3.11 31.53
CA THR A 41 12.88 -3.61 30.34
C THR A 41 11.76 -2.66 29.89
N VAL A 42 11.14 -1.93 30.83
CA VAL A 42 10.15 -0.89 30.52
C VAL A 42 10.77 0.28 29.75
N GLU A 43 11.99 0.71 30.10
CA GLU A 43 12.70 1.78 29.37
C GLU A 43 13.11 1.34 27.95
N ALA A 44 13.58 0.10 27.79
CA ALA A 44 13.96 -0.44 26.49
C ALA A 44 12.75 -0.57 25.54
N THR A 45 11.63 -1.15 26.02
CA THR A 45 10.39 -1.26 25.22
C THR A 45 9.80 0.11 24.87
N PHE A 46 9.95 1.11 25.76
CA PHE A 46 9.56 2.48 25.45
C PHE A 46 10.45 3.09 24.34
N ALA A 47 11.76 2.88 24.38
CA ALA A 47 12.68 3.34 23.34
C ALA A 47 12.35 2.71 21.98
N GLU A 48 12.02 1.42 21.94
CA GLU A 48 11.57 0.74 20.72
C GLU A 48 10.25 1.32 20.17
N LEU A 49 9.30 1.65 21.06
CA LEU A 49 8.04 2.28 20.65
C LEU A 49 8.27 3.68 20.07
N VAL A 50 9.19 4.46 20.63
CA VAL A 50 9.58 5.77 20.09
C VAL A 50 10.27 5.62 18.72
N ALA A 51 11.18 4.65 18.59
CA ALA A 51 11.83 4.35 17.32
C ALA A 51 10.83 3.90 16.24
N LEU A 52 9.84 3.08 16.63
CA LEU A 52 8.74 2.72 15.74
C LEU A 52 7.96 3.97 15.31
N ALA A 53 7.57 4.83 16.24
CA ALA A 53 6.85 6.07 15.91
C ALA A 53 7.61 6.94 14.90
N ALA A 54 8.92 7.12 15.09
CA ALA A 54 9.80 7.83 14.16
C ALA A 54 9.85 7.18 12.78
N SER A 55 9.89 5.84 12.70
CA SER A 55 9.82 5.12 11.42
C SER A 55 8.49 5.32 10.70
N LEU A 56 7.37 5.41 11.43
CA LEU A 56 6.06 5.73 10.85
C LEU A 56 6.00 7.16 10.33
N ASP A 57 6.66 8.11 11.00
CA ASP A 57 6.80 9.49 10.50
C ASP A 57 7.64 9.54 9.22
N ALA A 58 8.74 8.78 9.16
CA ALA A 58 9.56 8.67 7.95
C ALA A 58 8.78 8.05 6.79
N GLU A 59 8.03 6.98 7.04
CA GLU A 59 7.20 6.32 6.03
C GLU A 59 6.13 7.25 5.45
N GLN A 60 5.52 8.12 6.25
CA GLN A 60 4.58 9.13 5.77
C GLN A 60 5.27 10.21 4.92
N LYS A 61 6.49 10.61 5.30
CA LYS A 61 7.28 11.58 4.50
C LYS A 61 7.70 10.99 3.16
N ARG A 62 7.89 9.67 3.07
CA ARG A 62 8.26 8.99 1.83
C ARG A 62 7.31 9.30 0.68
N ALA A 63 6.00 9.34 0.92
CA ALA A 63 5.02 9.71 -0.12
C ALA A 63 5.36 11.07 -0.75
N ALA A 64 5.62 12.07 0.09
CA ALA A 64 6.00 13.41 -0.34
C ALA A 64 7.36 13.44 -1.05
N GLU A 65 8.35 12.70 -0.55
CA GLU A 65 9.68 12.54 -1.18
C GLU A 65 9.59 11.88 -2.56
N GLU A 66 8.65 10.95 -2.73
CA GLU A 66 8.36 10.32 -4.02
C GLU A 66 7.55 11.20 -4.97
N GLY A 67 6.97 12.29 -4.46
CA GLY A 67 6.03 13.14 -5.18
C GLY A 67 4.70 12.42 -5.47
N LEU A 68 4.28 11.50 -4.60
CA LEU A 68 3.08 10.68 -4.76
C LEU A 68 2.11 10.96 -3.61
N SER A 69 0.81 10.92 -3.90
CA SER A 69 -0.22 10.79 -2.87
C SER A 69 -0.15 9.40 -2.21
N GLU A 70 -0.82 9.23 -1.08
CA GLU A 70 -0.83 7.95 -0.36
C GLU A 70 -1.43 6.80 -1.20
N GLY A 71 -2.45 7.08 -2.01
CA GLY A 71 -3.05 6.09 -2.91
C GLY A 71 -2.11 5.71 -4.07
N GLU A 72 -1.42 6.69 -4.63
CA GLU A 72 -0.45 6.44 -5.72
C GLU A 72 0.81 5.74 -5.21
N LEU A 73 1.25 6.04 -3.98
CA LEU A 73 2.34 5.33 -3.32
C LEU A 73 1.95 3.88 -3.05
N ALA A 74 0.71 3.61 -2.61
CA ALA A 74 0.25 2.24 -2.39
C ALA A 74 0.28 1.42 -3.69
N LEU A 75 -0.18 1.98 -4.82
CA LEU A 75 -0.04 1.31 -6.11
C LEU A 75 1.43 1.19 -6.51
N PHE A 76 2.23 2.25 -6.37
CA PHE A 76 3.66 2.21 -6.69
C PHE A 76 4.38 1.09 -5.93
N ASP A 77 4.11 0.91 -4.63
CA ASP A 77 4.70 -0.14 -3.81
C ASP A 77 4.30 -1.55 -4.31
N LEU A 78 3.10 -1.72 -4.87
CA LEU A 78 2.67 -2.98 -5.49
C LEU A 78 3.40 -3.25 -6.82
N LEU A 79 3.70 -2.19 -7.57
CA LEU A 79 4.43 -2.28 -8.84
C LEU A 79 5.95 -2.40 -8.64
N LEU A 80 6.49 -1.92 -7.52
CA LEU A 80 7.92 -1.78 -7.31
C LEU A 80 8.63 -3.14 -7.32
N LYS A 81 9.72 -3.21 -8.09
CA LYS A 81 10.61 -4.37 -8.16
C LYS A 81 11.95 -4.04 -7.49
N GLU A 82 12.59 -5.05 -6.91
CA GLU A 82 13.97 -4.95 -6.43
C GLU A 82 14.93 -4.63 -7.59
N ASN A 83 16.02 -3.91 -7.28
CA ASN A 83 17.09 -3.60 -8.23
C ASN A 83 16.65 -2.90 -9.53
N ILE A 84 15.61 -2.06 -9.47
CA ILE A 84 15.14 -1.26 -10.60
C ILE A 84 15.98 0.01 -10.80
N CYS A 85 16.24 0.39 -12.05
CA CYS A 85 17.00 1.61 -12.35
C CYS A 85 16.16 2.88 -12.07
N LYS A 86 16.82 4.04 -11.93
CA LYS A 86 16.13 5.32 -11.65
C LYS A 86 15.07 5.67 -12.71
N ALA A 87 15.36 5.38 -14.00
CA ALA A 87 14.43 5.69 -15.08
C ALA A 87 13.16 4.84 -15.01
N ASP A 88 13.30 3.52 -14.81
CA ASP A 88 12.17 2.62 -14.70
C ASP A 88 11.39 2.86 -13.40
N ARG A 89 12.08 3.21 -12.31
CA ARG A 89 11.42 3.65 -11.08
C ARG A 89 10.49 4.84 -11.32
N GLU A 90 10.91 5.82 -12.12
CA GLU A 90 10.07 6.98 -12.42
C GLU A 90 8.92 6.63 -13.38
N ARG A 91 9.12 5.69 -14.29
CA ARG A 91 8.02 5.10 -15.08
C ARG A 91 6.99 4.41 -14.19
N LEU A 92 7.42 3.68 -13.17
CA LEU A 92 6.49 3.05 -12.21
C LEU A 92 5.66 4.08 -11.45
N LYS A 93 6.22 5.25 -11.11
CA LYS A 93 5.44 6.35 -10.52
C LYS A 93 4.41 6.90 -11.49
N GLN A 94 4.76 7.07 -12.76
CA GLN A 94 3.80 7.51 -13.77
C GLN A 94 2.70 6.47 -13.97
N ALA A 95 3.06 5.19 -14.02
CA ALA A 95 2.13 4.08 -14.09
C ALA A 95 1.17 4.06 -12.88
N SER A 96 1.67 4.27 -11.65
CA SER A 96 0.83 4.28 -10.46
C SER A 96 -0.17 5.45 -10.44
N ARG A 97 0.26 6.66 -10.83
CA ARG A 97 -0.62 7.83 -10.99
C ARG A 97 -1.70 7.59 -12.05
N GLY A 98 -1.29 7.14 -13.23
CA GLY A 98 -2.19 6.90 -14.36
C GLY A 98 -3.21 5.80 -14.05
N LEU A 99 -2.75 4.70 -13.44
CA LEU A 99 -3.60 3.59 -13.04
C LEU A 99 -4.61 4.00 -11.98
N LEU A 100 -4.20 4.76 -10.95
CA LEU A 100 -5.14 5.24 -9.92
C LEU A 100 -6.23 6.12 -10.52
N SER A 101 -5.86 7.09 -11.37
CA SER A 101 -6.84 7.95 -12.04
C SER A 101 -7.80 7.13 -12.89
N SER A 102 -7.26 6.23 -13.71
CA SER A 102 -8.04 5.38 -14.61
C SER A 102 -9.01 4.45 -13.85
N LEU A 103 -8.58 3.91 -12.71
CA LEU A 103 -9.42 3.08 -11.85
C LEU A 103 -10.55 3.88 -11.19
N ARG A 104 -10.30 5.13 -10.78
CA ARG A 104 -11.34 6.00 -10.24
C ARG A 104 -12.42 6.27 -11.28
N ASP A 105 -12.01 6.61 -12.49
CA ASP A 105 -12.92 6.89 -13.60
C ASP A 105 -13.75 5.66 -13.97
N LEU A 106 -13.12 4.47 -13.98
CA LEU A 106 -13.81 3.21 -14.23
C LEU A 106 -14.83 2.87 -13.13
N LEU A 107 -14.44 2.99 -11.86
CA LEU A 107 -15.23 2.48 -10.74
C LEU A 107 -16.37 3.42 -10.31
N THR A 108 -16.24 4.73 -10.55
CA THR A 108 -17.27 5.74 -10.22
C THR A 108 -18.68 5.37 -10.73
N PRO A 109 -18.88 4.96 -12.00
CA PRO A 109 -20.20 4.54 -12.50
C PRO A 109 -20.66 3.15 -12.02
N MET A 110 -19.83 2.36 -11.32
CA MET A 110 -20.13 0.99 -10.90
C MET A 110 -19.99 0.77 -9.37
N PRO A 111 -20.79 1.44 -8.53
CA PRO A 111 -20.68 1.34 -7.06
C PRO A 111 -20.92 -0.06 -6.49
N GLY A 112 -21.60 -0.94 -7.25
CA GLY A 112 -21.85 -2.35 -6.90
C GLY A 112 -20.99 -3.36 -7.67
N TRP A 113 -19.80 -2.95 -8.15
CA TRP A 113 -19.00 -3.81 -9.01
C TRP A 113 -18.57 -5.13 -8.34
N LEU A 114 -18.45 -5.14 -7.01
CA LEU A 114 -18.11 -6.32 -6.22
C LEU A 114 -19.19 -7.41 -6.24
N GLN A 115 -20.45 -7.08 -6.53
CA GLN A 115 -21.54 -8.06 -6.52
C GLN A 115 -21.79 -8.68 -7.90
N ASN A 116 -21.14 -8.19 -8.96
CA ASN A 116 -21.41 -8.62 -10.33
C ASN A 116 -20.13 -9.15 -11.00
N ALA A 117 -20.15 -10.44 -11.37
CA ALA A 117 -19.02 -11.12 -12.00
C ALA A 117 -18.54 -10.44 -13.31
N THR A 118 -19.45 -9.83 -14.07
CA THR A 118 -19.11 -9.11 -15.31
C THR A 118 -18.29 -7.85 -15.00
N THR A 119 -18.72 -7.03 -14.05
CA THR A 119 -17.98 -5.82 -13.67
C THR A 119 -16.66 -6.17 -12.96
N GLN A 120 -16.61 -7.27 -12.21
CA GLN A 120 -15.35 -7.78 -11.65
C GLN A 120 -14.36 -8.18 -12.76
N ALA A 121 -14.83 -8.91 -13.77
CA ALA A 121 -14.01 -9.29 -14.91
C ALA A 121 -13.54 -8.06 -15.70
N GLU A 122 -14.41 -7.07 -15.90
CA GLU A 122 -14.09 -5.80 -16.53
C GLU A 122 -12.96 -5.07 -15.79
N VAL A 123 -13.05 -4.93 -14.46
CA VAL A 123 -12.00 -4.31 -13.65
C VAL A 123 -10.69 -5.09 -13.74
N LYS A 124 -10.74 -6.43 -13.71
CA LYS A 124 -9.55 -7.28 -13.81
C LYS A 124 -8.84 -7.13 -15.16
N VAL A 125 -9.58 -7.15 -16.26
CA VAL A 125 -9.05 -6.95 -17.62
C VAL A 125 -8.49 -5.54 -17.75
N PHE A 126 -9.22 -4.52 -17.29
CA PHE A 126 -8.78 -3.14 -17.33
C PHE A 126 -7.45 -2.91 -16.62
N ILE A 127 -7.27 -3.47 -15.41
CA ILE A 127 -6.00 -3.38 -14.68
C ILE A 127 -4.88 -4.03 -15.48
N LEU A 128 -5.13 -5.22 -16.03
CA LEU A 128 -4.14 -5.95 -16.80
C LEU A 128 -3.68 -5.16 -18.04
N ASP A 129 -4.62 -4.67 -18.83
CA ASP A 129 -4.34 -3.89 -20.05
C ASP A 129 -3.54 -2.62 -19.72
N ARG A 130 -3.96 -1.87 -18.69
CA ARG A 130 -3.26 -0.66 -18.25
C ARG A 130 -1.82 -0.94 -17.80
N LEU A 131 -1.59 -2.07 -17.13
CA LEU A 131 -0.24 -2.46 -16.72
C LEU A 131 0.60 -2.96 -17.89
N TYR A 132 -0.01 -3.63 -18.88
CA TYR A 132 0.69 -3.99 -20.12
C TYR A 132 1.22 -2.75 -20.86
N ASP A 133 0.42 -1.69 -20.92
CA ASP A 133 0.77 -0.43 -21.58
C ASP A 133 1.81 0.39 -20.79
N ALA A 134 1.71 0.41 -19.46
CA ALA A 134 2.45 1.36 -18.63
C ALA A 134 3.77 0.81 -18.04
N LEU A 135 3.89 -0.51 -17.84
CA LEU A 135 5.07 -1.08 -17.21
C LEU A 135 6.27 -1.17 -18.16
N PRO A 136 7.49 -0.84 -17.69
CA PRO A 136 8.70 -0.93 -18.52
C PRO A 136 9.06 -2.38 -18.88
N ARG A 137 9.37 -2.62 -20.16
CA ARG A 137 9.81 -3.93 -20.68
C ARG A 137 11.14 -3.79 -21.44
N PRO A 138 12.27 -4.35 -20.94
CA PRO A 138 12.50 -4.85 -19.57
C PRO A 138 12.32 -3.76 -18.50
N PRO A 139 12.21 -4.08 -17.19
CA PRO A 139 12.48 -5.37 -16.54
C PRO A 139 11.27 -6.30 -16.33
N PHE A 140 10.04 -5.88 -16.65
CA PHE A 140 8.87 -6.73 -16.43
C PHE A 140 8.68 -7.73 -17.58
N THR A 141 8.43 -8.98 -17.21
CA THR A 141 7.91 -10.02 -18.10
C THR A 141 6.38 -10.02 -18.12
N ASP A 142 5.79 -10.72 -19.08
CA ASP A 142 4.33 -10.92 -19.18
C ASP A 142 3.78 -11.60 -17.91
N ALA A 143 4.44 -12.69 -17.46
CA ALA A 143 4.05 -13.41 -16.25
C ALA A 143 4.13 -12.52 -14.99
N GLU A 144 5.17 -11.69 -14.86
CA GLU A 144 5.27 -10.73 -13.74
C GLU A 144 4.20 -9.64 -13.83
N THR A 145 3.84 -9.20 -15.04
CA THR A 145 2.75 -8.23 -15.25
C THR A 145 1.41 -8.80 -14.78
N GLU A 146 1.14 -10.06 -15.10
CA GLU A 146 -0.07 -10.76 -14.66
C GLU A 146 -0.14 -10.94 -13.13
N ASP A 147 0.98 -11.26 -12.49
CA ASP A 147 1.09 -11.34 -11.03
C ASP A 147 0.82 -9.98 -10.38
N VAL A 148 1.50 -8.93 -10.85
CA VAL A 148 1.32 -7.55 -10.38
C VAL A 148 -0.14 -7.13 -10.58
N SER A 149 -0.74 -7.41 -11.73
CA SER A 149 -2.15 -7.13 -12.02
C SER A 149 -3.09 -7.80 -11.02
N SER A 150 -2.83 -9.07 -10.70
CA SER A 150 -3.61 -9.81 -9.70
C SER A 150 -3.48 -9.19 -8.31
N ARG A 151 -2.28 -8.74 -7.91
CA ARG A 151 -2.06 -8.03 -6.65
C ARG A 151 -2.78 -6.69 -6.61
N VAL A 152 -2.75 -5.91 -7.69
CA VAL A 152 -3.47 -4.64 -7.81
C VAL A 152 -4.99 -4.86 -7.75
N TYR A 153 -5.51 -5.86 -8.47
CA TYR A 153 -6.93 -6.22 -8.40
C TYR A 153 -7.37 -6.56 -6.98
N ASN A 154 -6.61 -7.39 -6.27
CA ASN A 154 -6.90 -7.73 -4.88
C ASN A 154 -6.89 -6.51 -3.97
N TYR A 155 -5.95 -5.58 -4.17
CA TYR A 155 -5.90 -4.31 -3.43
C TYR A 155 -7.15 -3.44 -3.69
N VAL A 156 -7.54 -3.28 -4.95
CA VAL A 156 -8.73 -2.51 -5.38
C VAL A 156 -10.01 -3.14 -4.82
N TRP A 157 -10.10 -4.47 -4.83
CA TRP A 157 -11.19 -5.23 -4.22
C TRP A 157 -11.29 -4.96 -2.72
N GLN A 158 -10.20 -5.13 -1.98
CA GLN A 158 -10.18 -4.94 -0.52
C GLN A 158 -10.53 -3.52 -0.11
N ARG A 159 -10.04 -2.52 -0.85
CA ARG A 159 -10.39 -1.10 -0.68
C ARG A 159 -11.89 -0.89 -0.84
N SER A 160 -12.45 -1.37 -1.95
CA SER A 160 -13.88 -1.25 -2.26
C SER A 160 -14.74 -1.97 -1.21
N ALA A 161 -14.34 -3.17 -0.78
CA ALA A 161 -15.06 -3.97 0.20
C ALA A 161 -15.05 -3.36 1.61
N SER A 162 -14.00 -2.60 1.94
CA SER A 162 -13.86 -1.88 3.21
C SER A 162 -14.60 -0.53 3.22
N GLY A 163 -15.27 -0.16 2.12
CA GLY A 163 -15.88 1.16 1.97
C GLY A 163 -14.88 2.31 1.90
N LEU A 164 -13.59 1.98 1.68
CA LEU A 164 -12.53 2.96 1.55
C LEU A 164 -12.46 3.43 0.11
N ASP A 165 -12.75 4.69 -0.10
CA ASP A 165 -12.69 5.31 -1.41
C ASP A 165 -11.26 5.23 -1.97
N LEU A 166 -11.14 4.81 -3.23
CA LEU A 166 -9.90 4.96 -3.99
C LEU A 166 -9.63 6.43 -4.32
N ALA A 167 -10.66 7.30 -4.26
CA ALA A 167 -10.60 8.74 -4.49
C ALA A 167 -10.26 9.58 -3.25
N ALA A 168 -10.10 8.99 -2.07
CA ALA A 168 -9.54 9.71 -0.92
C ALA A 168 -8.05 10.04 -1.18
N ALA A 169 -7.81 11.30 -1.53
CA ALA A 169 -6.51 11.92 -1.79
C ALA A 169 -5.59 11.93 -0.55
#